data_AF-A0A7V6P251-F1
#
_entry.id   AF-A0A7V6P251-F1
#
_cell.length_a   1.000
_cell.length_b   1.000
_cell.length_c   1.000
_cell.angle_alpha   90.00
_cell.angle_beta   90.00
_cell.angle_gamma   90.00
#
_symmetry.space_group_name_H-M   'P 1'
#
loop_
_entity.id
_entity.type
_entity.pdbx_description
1 polymer ?
#
loop_
_entity_poly.entity_id
_entity_poly.type
_entity_poly.pdbx_seq_one_letter_code
_entity_poly.pdbx_strand_id
1 'polypeptide(L)' 'MDRHTVKEAFSDRIFNVVNYSLLFVVLIIAFYPIWFVIIASFSDPDAVSMGQVLFIPKGFNINGYKSILSYPYVFIGY' A
#
# COMPACT_ATOMS: atom_id res chain seq x y z
N MET A 1 42.24 -4.19 -13.22
CA MET A 1 40.88 -3.78 -13.62
C MET A 1 40.55 -2.54 -12.81
N ASP A 2 41.06 -1.40 -13.26
CA ASP A 2 40.93 -0.13 -12.54
C ASP A 2 39.53 0.42 -12.76
N ARG A 3 38.74 0.49 -11.69
CA ARG A 3 37.41 1.10 -11.72
C ARG A 3 37.61 2.62 -11.71
N HIS A 4 37.61 3.22 -12.89
CA HIS A 4 37.44 4.66 -13.03
C HIS A 4 36.09 5.06 -12.42
N THR A 5 36.11 5.52 -11.17
CA THR A 5 34.95 6.10 -10.51
C THR A 5 34.80 7.51 -11.07
N VAL A 6 33.95 7.66 -12.07
CA VAL A 6 33.57 8.97 -12.61
C VAL A 6 32.93 9.75 -11.46
N LYS A 7 33.52 10.90 -11.12
CA LYS A 7 32.93 11.83 -10.15
C LYS A 7 31.59 12.28 -10.72
N GLU A 8 30.48 11.95 -10.05
CA GLU A 8 29.16 12.39 -10.47
C GLU A 8 29.15 13.92 -10.59
N ALA A 9 28.69 14.44 -11.72
CA ALA A 9 28.50 15.87 -11.86
C ALA A 9 27.41 16.33 -10.89
N PHE A 10 27.51 17.55 -10.39
CA PHE A 10 26.47 18.12 -9.50
C PHE A 10 25.07 18.08 -10.15
N SER A 11 25.02 18.24 -11.47
CA SER A 11 23.79 18.08 -12.27
C SER A 11 23.22 16.66 -12.18
N ASP A 12 24.06 15.63 -12.29
CA ASP A 12 23.64 14.22 -12.23
C ASP A 12 23.05 13.90 -10.85
N ARG A 13 23.66 14.44 -9.80
CA ARG A 13 23.17 14.26 -8.42
C ARG A 13 21.79 14.88 -8.21
N ILE A 14 21.55 16.10 -8.72
CA ILE A 14 20.23 16.75 -8.63
C ILE A 14 19.20 15.96 -9.43
N PHE A 15 19.54 15.57 -10.66
CA PHE A 15 18.65 14.77 -11.51
C PHE A 15 18.23 13.48 -10.82
N ASN A 16 19.18 12.75 -10.23
CA ASN A 16 18.92 11.51 -9.50
C ASN A 16 17.98 11.74 -8.31
N VAL A 17 18.22 12.79 -7.50
CA VAL A 17 17.35 13.10 -6.35
C VAL A 17 15.92 13.38 -6.80
N VAL A 18 15.73 14.17 -7.86
CA VAL A 18 14.40 14.48 -8.39
C VAL A 18 13.72 13.22 -8.94
N ASN A 19 14.45 12.42 -9.71
CA ASN A 19 13.92 11.18 -10.30
C ASN A 19 13.49 10.17 -9.21
N TYR A 20 14.36 9.93 -8.22
CA TYR A 20 14.01 9.03 -7.11
C TYR A 20 12.86 9.56 -6.27
N SER A 21 12.77 10.88 -6.07
CA SER A 21 11.65 11.50 -5.36
C SER A 21 10.33 11.29 -6.12
N LEU A 22 10.34 11.47 -7.45
CA LEU A 22 9.17 11.23 -8.29
C LEU A 22 8.73 9.76 -8.23
N LEU A 23 9.68 8.83 -8.39
CA LEU A 23 9.39 7.39 -8.29
C LEU A 23 8.84 7.00 -6.91
N PHE A 24 9.36 7.61 -5.84
CA PHE A 24 8.86 7.38 -4.50
C PHE A 24 7.42 7.88 -4.30
N VAL A 25 7.07 9.05 -4.86
CA VAL A 25 5.68 9.54 -4.83
C VAL A 25 4.75 8.59 -5.60
N VAL A 26 5.15 8.16 -6.79
CA VAL A 26 4.38 7.18 -7.58
C VAL A 26 4.19 5.88 -6.80
N LEU A 27 5.24 5.39 -6.13
CA LEU A 27 5.18 4.22 -5.27
C LEU A 27 4.14 4.39 -4.15
N ILE A 28 4.13 5.52 -3.44
CA ILE A 28 3.16 5.78 -2.37
C ILE A 28 1.74 5.78 -2.91
N ILE A 29 1.50 6.44 -4.05
CA ILE A 29 0.17 6.51 -4.68
C ILE A 29 -0.32 5.11 -5.06
N ALA A 30 0.55 4.29 -5.66
CA ALA A 30 0.22 2.92 -6.04
C ALA A 30 0.04 1.99 -4.83
N PHE A 31 0.78 2.24 -3.74
CA PHE A 31 0.73 1.45 -2.52
C PHE A 31 -0.50 1.75 -1.66
N TYR A 32 -0.94 3.01 -1.61
CA TYR A 32 -2.07 3.44 -0.78
C TYR A 32 -3.35 2.60 -0.98
N PRO A 33 -3.85 2.30 -2.19
CA PRO A 33 -5.06 1.48 -2.34
C PRO A 33 -4.90 0.07 -1.78
N ILE A 34 -3.72 -0.54 -1.91
CA ILE A 34 -3.44 -1.86 -1.33
C ILE A 34 -3.45 -1.77 0.20
N TRP A 35 -2.79 -0.75 0.76
CA TRP A 35 -2.81 -0.49 2.19
C TRP A 35 -4.22 -0.24 2.72
N PHE A 36 -5.02 0.54 1.99
CA PHE A 36 -6.41 0.84 2.33
C PHE A 36 -7.26 -0.42 2.43
N VAL A 37 -7.14 -1.35 1.48
CA VAL A 37 -7.86 -2.64 1.52
C VAL A 37 -7.51 -3.44 2.77
N ILE A 38 -6.23 -3.47 3.16
CA ILE A 38 -5.77 -4.18 4.37
C ILE A 38 -6.38 -3.54 5.62
N ILE A 39 -6.29 -2.22 5.80
CA ILE A 39 -6.83 -1.59 7.01
C ILE A 39 -8.36 -1.67 7.05
N ALA A 40 -9.04 -1.57 5.90
CA ALA A 40 -10.48 -1.69 5.80
C ALA A 40 -10.96 -3.11 6.14
N SER A 41 -10.22 -4.15 5.73
CA SER A 41 -10.59 -5.55 6.02
C SER A 41 -10.49 -5.93 7.50
N PHE A 42 -9.73 -5.18 8.30
CA PHE A 42 -9.64 -5.32 9.76
C PHE A 42 -10.48 -4.28 10.53
N SER A 43 -11.21 -3.41 9.84
CA SER A 43 -12.01 -2.34 10.47
C SER A 43 -13.49 -2.72 10.55
N ASP A 44 -14.21 -2.01 11.41
CA ASP A 44 -15.65 -2.10 11.53
C ASP A 44 -16.30 -1.67 10.20
N PRO A 45 -17.16 -2.50 9.58
CA PRO A 45 -17.85 -2.16 8.34
C PRO A 45 -18.59 -0.81 8.39
N ASP A 46 -19.14 -0.45 9.55
CA ASP A 46 -19.83 0.83 9.73
C ASP A 46 -18.82 1.98 9.71
N ALA A 47 -17.65 1.82 10.34
CA ALA A 47 -16.58 2.82 10.30
C ALA A 47 -15.99 2.99 8.89
N VAL A 48 -15.89 1.90 8.12
CA VAL A 48 -15.45 1.94 6.71
C VAL A 48 -16.47 2.68 5.85
N SER A 49 -17.76 2.34 5.96
CA SER A 49 -18.82 2.96 5.16
C SER A 49 -19.04 4.44 5.46
N MET A 50 -18.81 4.87 6.71
CA MET A 50 -18.81 6.28 7.11
C MET A 50 -17.54 7.05 6.70
N GLY A 51 -16.56 6.40 6.06
CA GLY A 51 -15.32 7.03 5.62
C GLY A 51 -14.36 7.40 6.75
N GLN A 52 -14.47 6.74 7.91
CA GLN A 52 -13.65 7.04 9.10
C GLN A 52 -12.28 6.33 9.10
N VAL A 53 -12.08 5.39 8.17
CA VAL A 53 -10.83 4.62 8.00
C VAL A 53 -9.99 5.27 6.92
N LEU A 54 -8.90 5.96 7.31
CA LEU A 54 -8.03 6.68 6.37
C LEU A 54 -6.61 6.09 6.30
N PHE A 55 -5.92 5.99 7.44
CA PHE A 55 -4.54 5.49 7.50
C PHE A 55 -4.34 4.29 8.43
N ILE A 56 -5.25 4.13 9.40
CA ILE A 56 -5.20 3.10 10.43
C ILE A 56 -6.58 2.45 10.57
N PRO A 57 -6.65 1.19 11.00
CA PRO A 57 -7.91 0.51 11.22
C PRO A 57 -8.73 1.19 12.32
N LYS A 58 -10.06 1.17 12.19
CA LYS A 58 -11.01 1.69 13.18
C LYS A 58 -12.01 0.61 13.56
N GLY A 59 -12.12 0.34 14.86
CA GLY A 59 -12.98 -0.72 15.38
C GLY A 59 -12.55 -2.10 14.88
N PHE A 60 -11.53 -2.70 15.50
CA PHE A 60 -10.96 -3.95 15.02
C PHE A 60 -12.02 -5.05 14.87
N ASN A 61 -12.19 -5.57 13.66
CA ASN A 61 -13.22 -6.53 13.32
C ASN A 61 -12.68 -7.59 12.35
N ILE A 62 -12.91 -8.87 12.67
CA ILE A 62 -12.50 -10.02 11.86
C ILE A 62 -13.69 -10.90 11.44
N ASN A 63 -14.92 -10.43 11.68
CA ASN A 63 -16.12 -11.20 11.38
C ASN A 63 -16.27 -11.40 9.87
N GLY A 64 -15.84 -10.45 9.04
CA GLY A 64 -15.80 -10.62 7.59
C GLY A 64 -14.99 -11.85 7.15
N TYR A 65 -13.80 -12.06 7.74
CA TYR A 65 -13.01 -13.27 7.49
C TYR A 65 -13.73 -14.54 7.94
N LYS A 66 -14.35 -14.53 9.13
CA LYS A 66 -15.13 -15.68 9.62
C LYS A 66 -16.29 -16.02 8.68
N SER A 67 -17.02 -15.01 8.21
CA SER A 67 -18.14 -15.18 7.28
C SER A 67 -17.68 -15.81 5.97
N ILE A 68 -16.59 -15.29 5.38
CA ILE A 68 -16.03 -15.81 4.13
C ILE A 68 -15.52 -17.24 4.30
N LEU A 69 -14.78 -17.53 5.37
CA LEU A 69 -14.25 -18.88 5.63
C LEU A 69 -15.34 -19.89 5.98
N SER A 70 -16.48 -19.43 6.52
CA SER A 70 -17.65 -20.26 6.76
C SER A 70 -18.46 -20.55 5.49
N TYR A 71 -18.20 -19.83 4.40
CA TYR A 71 -18.94 -19.97 3.14
C TYR A 71 -18.27 -21.05 2.26
N PRO A 72 -18.91 -22.23 2.07
CA PRO A 72 -18.25 -23.38 1.40
C PRO A 72 -17.83 -23.08 -0.04
N TYR A 73 -18.56 -22.20 -0.71
CA TYR A 73 -18.33 -21.85 -2.12
C TYR A 73 -17.04 -21.06 -2.34
N VAL A 74 -16.52 -20.36 -1.31
CA VAL A 74 -15.24 -19.63 -1.39
C VAL A 74 -14.07 -20.54 -1.75
N PHE A 75 -14.12 -21.82 -1.38
CA PHE A 75 -13.04 -22.77 -1.68
C PHE A 75 -13.09 -23.35 -3.10
N ILE A 76 -14.26 -23.32 -3.75
CA ILE A 76 -14.45 -23.88 -5.09
C ILE A 76 -14.52 -22.80 -6.19
N GLY A 77 -14.45 -21.52 -5.80
CA GLY A 77 -14.36 -20.38 -6.73
C GLY A 77 -15.59 -20.15 -7.60
N TYR A 78 -16.78 -20.64 -7.18
CA TYR A 78 -18.07 -20.47 -7.85
C TYR A 78 -18.96 -19.46 -7.13
#